data_AF-A0A7L5YTC9-F1
#
_entry.id   AF-A0A7L5YTC9-F1
#
_cell.length_a   1.000
_cell.length_b   1.000
_cell.length_c   1.000
_cell.angle_alpha   90.00
_cell.angle_beta   90.00
_cell.angle_gamma   90.00
#
_symmetry.space_group_name_H-M   'P 1'
#
loop_
_entity.id
_entity.type
_entity.pdbx_description
1 polymer ?
#
loop_
_entity_poly.entity_id
_entity_poly.type
_entity_poly.pdbx_seq_one_letter_code
_entity_poly.pdbx_strand_id
1 'polypeptide(L)'
;MVDVNSTIDALIDCGRSLVTQGWVLGRGAISAHADDVVYMTARGAALGLLTVADFVPVELATARALTDGRPSSELPMHLAAYGVNPDTRAVIHSHPPHAIACGLVGLALPALTPDFCVYVGDEAPLLPYLPPGSQTLRGRGRGAGLGQCAAAAKPWYAGRWSYGG
;
A
#
# COMPACT_ATOMS: atom_id res chain seq x y z
N MET A 1 -4.35 21.74 -3.76
CA MET A 1 -5.47 20.91 -3.28
C MET A 1 -5.54 19.71 -4.21
N VAL A 2 -5.55 18.49 -3.68
CA VAL A 2 -5.65 17.27 -4.50
C VAL A 2 -7.10 17.12 -4.92
N ASP A 3 -7.37 16.91 -6.21
CA ASP A 3 -8.71 16.54 -6.67
C ASP A 3 -8.99 15.09 -6.28
N VAL A 4 -9.85 14.92 -5.29
CA VAL A 4 -10.23 13.63 -4.73
C VAL A 4 -10.92 12.76 -5.77
N ASN A 5 -11.78 13.34 -6.62
CA ASN A 5 -12.54 12.58 -7.60
C ASN A 5 -11.62 11.99 -8.66
N SER A 6 -10.75 12.81 -9.26
CA SER A 6 -9.76 12.31 -10.22
C SER A 6 -8.82 11.27 -9.61
N THR A 7 -8.51 11.42 -8.32
CA THR A 7 -7.66 10.45 -7.60
C THR A 7 -8.38 9.12 -7.42
N ILE A 8 -9.65 9.13 -7.00
CA ILE A 8 -10.47 7.93 -6.86
C ILE A 8 -10.62 7.22 -8.21
N ASP A 9 -10.87 7.95 -9.30
CA ASP A 9 -10.96 7.39 -10.64
C ASP A 9 -9.65 6.67 -11.04
N ALA A 10 -8.50 7.29 -10.77
CA ALA A 10 -7.20 6.66 -11.00
C ALA A 10 -6.99 5.38 -10.16
N LEU A 11 -7.51 5.33 -8.92
CA LEU A 11 -7.46 4.12 -8.11
C LEU A 11 -8.37 3.01 -8.62
N ILE A 12 -9.54 3.36 -9.16
CA ILE A 12 -10.46 2.40 -9.80
C ILE A 12 -9.76 1.77 -11.01
N ASP A 13 -9.13 2.58 -11.86
CA ASP A 13 -8.39 2.09 -13.02
C ASP A 13 -7.15 1.27 -12.62
N CYS A 14 -6.46 1.68 -11.55
CA CYS A 14 -5.38 0.89 -10.97
C CYS A 14 -5.89 -0.50 -10.53
N GLY A 15 -6.99 -0.57 -9.79
CA GLY A 15 -7.59 -1.82 -9.34
C GLY A 15 -7.95 -2.76 -10.49
N ARG A 16 -8.53 -2.22 -11.58
CA ARG A 16 -8.78 -2.95 -12.83
C ARG A 16 -7.48 -3.48 -13.44
N SER A 17 -6.48 -2.61 -13.59
CA SER A 17 -5.18 -3.00 -14.16
C SER A 17 -4.50 -4.11 -13.37
N LEU A 18 -4.48 -4.04 -12.03
CA LEU A 18 -3.90 -5.07 -11.17
C LEU A 18 -4.54 -6.45 -11.41
N VAL A 19 -5.86 -6.50 -11.59
CA VAL A 19 -6.58 -7.76 -11.86
C VAL A 19 -6.32 -8.23 -13.28
N THR A 20 -6.42 -7.35 -14.28
CA THR A 20 -6.21 -7.71 -15.70
C THR A 20 -4.78 -8.20 -15.96
N GLN A 21 -3.78 -7.65 -15.27
CA GLN A 21 -2.38 -8.08 -15.37
C GLN A 21 -2.08 -9.36 -14.55
N GLY A 22 -3.05 -9.90 -13.82
CA GLY A 22 -2.89 -11.11 -13.02
C GLY A 22 -2.03 -10.91 -11.75
N TRP A 23 -1.80 -9.66 -11.33
CA TRP A 23 -1.07 -9.36 -10.09
C TRP A 23 -1.93 -9.57 -8.85
N VAL A 24 -3.24 -9.67 -9.02
CA VAL A 24 -4.17 -10.00 -7.94
C VAL A 24 -5.39 -10.74 -8.49
N LEU A 25 -5.89 -11.74 -7.77
CA LEU A 25 -7.11 -12.49 -8.14
C LEU A 25 -8.42 -11.75 -7.74
N GLY A 26 -8.32 -10.46 -7.41
CA GLY A 26 -9.46 -9.59 -7.06
C GLY A 26 -9.52 -9.12 -5.61
N ARG A 27 -8.75 -9.71 -4.69
CA ARG A 27 -8.70 -9.32 -3.27
C ARG A 27 -7.46 -8.50 -2.93
N GLY A 28 -7.65 -7.40 -2.22
CA GLY A 28 -6.60 -6.52 -1.72
C GLY A 28 -7.24 -5.25 -1.18
N ALA A 29 -6.45 -4.21 -1.00
CA ALA A 29 -6.95 -2.94 -0.51
C ALA A 29 -6.19 -1.78 -1.15
N ILE A 30 -6.90 -0.72 -1.51
CA ILE A 30 -6.30 0.47 -2.10
C ILE A 30 -6.82 1.68 -1.31
N SER A 31 -5.95 2.66 -1.10
CA SER A 31 -6.39 3.95 -0.59
C SER A 31 -5.64 5.11 -1.21
N ALA A 32 -6.28 6.28 -1.15
CA ALA A 32 -5.65 7.57 -1.40
C ALA A 32 -5.77 8.46 -0.18
N HIS A 33 -4.84 9.40 -0.06
CA HIS A 33 -4.78 10.39 1.00
C HIS A 33 -4.88 11.80 0.41
N ALA A 34 -5.83 12.58 0.94
CA ALA A 34 -5.97 14.00 0.66
C ALA A 34 -6.25 14.74 1.97
N ASP A 35 -5.38 15.72 2.26
CA ASP A 35 -5.41 16.56 3.46
C ASP A 35 -5.40 15.74 4.77
N ASP A 36 -6.50 15.64 5.50
CA ASP A 36 -6.61 14.85 6.74
C ASP A 36 -7.48 13.60 6.57
N VAL A 37 -7.80 13.23 5.33
CA VAL A 37 -8.72 12.15 4.98
C VAL A 37 -8.04 11.10 4.12
N VAL A 38 -8.25 9.84 4.48
CA VAL A 38 -7.90 8.66 3.70
C VAL A 38 -9.15 8.05 3.12
N TYR A 39 -9.22 7.96 1.79
CA TYR A 39 -10.29 7.28 1.07
C TYR A 39 -9.90 5.81 0.90
N MET A 40 -10.46 4.94 1.74
CA MET A 40 -10.10 3.54 1.86
C MET A 40 -11.14 2.65 1.16
N THR A 41 -10.72 1.67 0.36
CA THR A 41 -11.66 0.67 -0.16
C THR A 41 -12.46 -0.01 0.96
N ALA A 42 -13.75 -0.19 0.75
CA ALA A 42 -14.69 -0.82 1.67
C ALA A 42 -14.33 -2.29 1.92
N ARG A 43 -14.77 -2.81 3.07
CA ARG A 43 -14.51 -4.19 3.44
C ARG A 43 -15.16 -5.16 2.44
N GLY A 44 -14.33 -6.01 1.83
CA GLY A 44 -14.80 -7.03 0.89
C GLY A 44 -14.95 -6.54 -0.54
N ALA A 45 -14.57 -5.29 -0.84
CA ALA A 45 -14.54 -4.77 -2.19
C ALA A 45 -13.61 -5.60 -3.10
N ALA A 46 -13.99 -5.75 -4.37
CA ALA A 46 -13.19 -6.44 -5.37
C ALA A 46 -12.45 -5.40 -6.23
N LEU A 47 -11.11 -5.46 -6.24
CA LEU A 47 -10.27 -4.42 -6.86
C LEU A 47 -10.59 -4.19 -8.36
N GLY A 48 -10.97 -5.25 -9.07
CA GLY A 48 -11.31 -5.16 -10.51
C GLY A 48 -12.68 -4.56 -10.80
N LEU A 49 -13.52 -4.36 -9.78
CA LEU A 49 -14.92 -3.91 -9.92
C LEU A 49 -15.22 -2.67 -9.07
N LEU A 50 -14.18 -1.94 -8.64
CA LEU A 50 -14.35 -0.77 -7.80
C LEU A 50 -15.21 0.30 -8.48
N THR A 51 -16.03 0.95 -7.67
CA THR A 51 -16.80 2.16 -7.97
C THR A 51 -16.48 3.22 -6.93
N VAL A 52 -16.89 4.47 -7.18
CA VAL A 52 -16.71 5.57 -6.21
C VAL A 52 -17.38 5.24 -4.86
N ALA A 53 -18.51 4.52 -4.89
CA ALA A 53 -19.24 4.11 -3.68
C ALA A 53 -18.46 3.09 -2.81
N ASP A 54 -17.45 2.44 -3.36
CA ASP A 54 -16.61 1.49 -2.62
C ASP A 54 -15.51 2.18 -1.80
N PHE A 55 -15.42 3.51 -1.79
CA PHE A 55 -14.45 4.26 -0.98
C PHE A 55 -15.08 4.82 0.28
N VAL A 56 -14.60 4.36 1.43
CA VAL A 56 -14.97 4.83 2.76
C VAL A 56 -13.98 5.90 3.19
N PRO A 57 -14.41 7.16 3.40
CA PRO A 57 -13.54 8.21 3.93
C PRO A 57 -13.25 7.95 5.42
N VAL A 58 -11.98 8.06 5.79
CA VAL A 58 -11.46 7.81 7.14
C VAL A 58 -10.58 8.97 7.57
N GLU A 59 -10.78 9.49 8.77
CA GLU A 59 -9.93 10.52 9.35
C GLU A 59 -8.52 9.96 9.67
N LEU A 60 -7.48 10.58 9.12
CA LEU A 60 -6.10 10.10 9.22
C LEU A 60 -5.61 10.00 10.68
N ALA A 61 -5.93 11.02 11.48
CA ALA A 61 -5.47 11.12 12.87
C ALA A 61 -6.08 10.04 13.78
N THR A 62 -7.40 9.81 13.64
CA THR A 62 -8.19 8.99 14.57
C THR A 62 -8.51 7.59 14.05
N ALA A 63 -8.27 7.34 12.76
CA ALA A 63 -8.72 6.15 12.04
C ALA A 63 -10.25 5.95 12.03
N ARG A 64 -11.03 7.00 12.32
CA ARG A 64 -12.49 6.94 12.38
C ARG A 64 -13.09 7.09 10.99
N ALA A 65 -14.03 6.21 10.62
CA ALA A 65 -14.82 6.38 9.42
C ALA A 65 -15.69 7.65 9.52
N LEU A 66 -15.74 8.44 8.46
CA LEU A 66 -16.55 9.65 8.35
C LEU A 66 -17.96 9.36 7.82
N THR A 67 -18.25 8.10 7.48
CA THR A 67 -19.56 7.57 7.08
C THR A 67 -19.85 6.27 7.84
N ASP A 68 -21.05 5.71 7.65
CA ASP A 68 -21.43 4.40 8.20
C ASP A 68 -20.77 3.22 7.46
N GLY A 69 -19.96 3.49 6.42
CA GLY A 69 -19.23 2.49 5.67
C GLY A 69 -18.16 1.80 6.53
N ARG A 70 -17.96 0.51 6.28
CA ARG A 70 -16.90 -0.26 6.96
C ARG A 70 -15.64 -0.29 6.08
N PRO A 71 -14.53 0.36 6.47
CA PRO A 71 -13.29 0.30 5.71
C PRO A 71 -12.68 -1.11 5.74
N SER A 72 -11.78 -1.40 4.81
CA SER A 72 -11.02 -2.66 4.80
C SER A 72 -10.31 -2.92 6.13
N SER A 73 -10.18 -4.19 6.50
CA SER A 73 -9.40 -4.63 7.66
C SER A 73 -7.91 -4.28 7.57
N GLU A 74 -7.41 -3.91 6.40
CA GLU A 74 -6.00 -3.53 6.18
C GLU A 74 -5.73 -2.04 6.40
N LEU A 75 -6.76 -1.26 6.77
CA LEU A 75 -6.64 0.16 7.10
C LEU A 75 -5.45 0.48 8.04
N PRO A 76 -5.18 -0.28 9.13
CA PRO A 76 -4.04 0.01 10.00
C PRO A 76 -2.69 0.04 9.28
N MET A 77 -2.51 -0.80 8.25
CA MET A 77 -1.29 -0.84 7.44
C MET A 77 -1.17 0.40 6.56
N HIS A 78 -2.27 0.82 5.92
CA HIS A 78 -2.29 2.02 5.07
C HIS A 78 -2.00 3.28 5.90
N LEU A 79 -2.63 3.40 7.09
CA LEU A 79 -2.37 4.51 8.01
C LEU A 79 -0.92 4.54 8.50
N ALA A 80 -0.32 3.37 8.76
CA ALA A 80 1.10 3.28 9.09
C ALA A 80 1.99 3.79 7.95
N ALA A 81 1.68 3.43 6.70
CA ALA A 81 2.43 3.89 5.54
C ALA A 81 2.36 5.43 5.38
N TYR A 82 1.16 6.02 5.51
CA TYR A 82 0.99 7.49 5.49
C TYR A 82 1.73 8.17 6.65
N GLY A 83 1.70 7.57 7.86
CA GLY A 83 2.40 8.10 9.03
C GLY A 83 3.93 8.04 8.93
N VAL A 84 4.47 7.02 8.25
CA VAL A 84 5.93 6.91 7.99
C VAL A 84 6.40 7.93 6.97
N ASN A 85 5.56 8.25 5.99
CA ASN A 85 5.90 9.14 4.91
C ASN A 85 4.71 10.04 4.52
N PRO A 86 4.69 11.30 5.01
CA PRO A 86 3.61 12.25 4.75
C PRO A 86 3.39 12.59 3.27
N ASP A 87 4.40 12.39 2.42
CA ASP A 87 4.29 12.64 0.97
C ASP A 87 3.55 11.51 0.23
N THR A 88 3.26 10.39 0.90
CA THR A 88 2.50 9.28 0.31
C THR A 88 1.09 9.75 -0.05
N ARG A 89 0.72 9.62 -1.33
CA ARG A 89 -0.62 10.00 -1.82
C ARG A 89 -1.56 8.80 -2.01
N ALA A 90 -1.01 7.62 -2.21
CA ALA A 90 -1.78 6.39 -2.36
C ALA A 90 -0.99 5.18 -1.83
N VAL A 91 -1.72 4.18 -1.37
CA VAL A 91 -1.16 2.90 -0.90
C VAL A 91 -1.97 1.77 -1.51
N ILE A 92 -1.27 0.78 -2.05
CA ILE A 92 -1.85 -0.42 -2.65
C ILE A 92 -1.35 -1.63 -1.88
N HIS A 93 -2.27 -2.40 -1.32
CA HIS A 93 -2.03 -3.74 -0.83
C HIS A 93 -2.59 -4.75 -1.82
N SER A 94 -1.76 -5.68 -2.27
CA SER A 94 -2.14 -6.72 -3.22
C SER A 94 -1.38 -8.00 -2.91
N HIS A 95 -1.84 -9.12 -3.47
CA HIS A 95 -1.27 -10.43 -3.23
C HIS A 95 -0.68 -11.05 -4.52
N PRO A 96 0.42 -10.50 -5.10
CA PRO A 96 1.02 -11.08 -6.30
C PRO A 96 1.57 -12.48 -6.04
N PRO A 97 1.27 -13.48 -6.90
CA PRO A 97 1.71 -14.87 -6.69
C PRO A 97 3.23 -15.00 -6.50
N HIS A 98 4.02 -14.27 -7.28
CA HIS A 98 5.48 -14.30 -7.20
C HIS A 98 6.01 -13.70 -5.88
N ALA A 99 5.40 -12.62 -5.39
CA ALA A 99 5.76 -12.01 -4.11
C ALA A 99 5.40 -12.94 -2.94
N ILE A 100 4.24 -13.62 -3.01
CA ILE A 100 3.86 -14.65 -2.02
C ILE A 100 4.87 -15.80 -2.04
N ALA A 101 5.22 -16.31 -3.22
CA ALA A 101 6.19 -17.40 -3.34
C ALA A 101 7.54 -17.04 -2.70
N CYS A 102 8.03 -15.81 -2.93
CA CYS A 102 9.26 -15.30 -2.29
C CYS A 102 9.12 -15.24 -0.77
N GLY A 103 7.99 -14.74 -0.26
CA GLY A 103 7.71 -14.71 1.18
C GLY A 103 7.65 -16.10 1.83
N LEU A 104 7.06 -17.09 1.14
CA LEU A 104 6.98 -18.47 1.63
C LEU A 104 8.34 -19.14 1.81
N VAL A 105 9.32 -18.78 0.97
CA VAL A 105 10.70 -19.31 1.06
C VAL A 105 11.63 -18.42 1.89
N GLY A 106 11.10 -17.37 2.55
CA GLY A 106 11.91 -16.49 3.39
C GLY A 106 12.82 -15.53 2.62
N LEU A 107 12.53 -15.27 1.34
CA LEU A 107 13.38 -14.48 0.47
C LEU A 107 13.00 -12.99 0.53
N ALA A 108 13.90 -12.17 1.09
CA ALA A 108 13.93 -10.74 0.80
C ALA A 108 14.50 -10.53 -0.61
N LEU A 109 13.93 -9.59 -1.37
CA LEU A 109 14.30 -9.39 -2.77
C LEU A 109 15.37 -8.30 -2.87
N PRO A 110 16.63 -8.64 -3.23
CA PRO A 110 17.65 -7.62 -3.45
C PRO A 110 17.32 -6.80 -4.72
N ALA A 111 18.00 -5.68 -4.90
CA ALA A 111 17.93 -4.95 -6.15
C ALA A 111 18.33 -5.82 -7.37
N LEU A 112 17.35 -6.12 -8.23
CA LEU A 112 17.53 -6.98 -9.40
C LEU A 112 17.82 -6.18 -10.68
N THR A 113 17.32 -4.95 -10.76
CA THR A 113 17.42 -4.09 -11.94
C THR A 113 17.65 -2.64 -11.53
N PRO A 114 18.18 -1.78 -12.43
CA PRO A 114 18.27 -0.34 -12.15
C PRO A 114 16.92 0.28 -11.78
N ASP A 115 15.83 -0.15 -12.44
CA ASP A 115 14.47 0.28 -12.12
C ASP A 115 14.06 -0.11 -10.70
N PHE A 116 14.44 -1.31 -10.25
CA PHE A 116 14.19 -1.73 -8.87
C PHE A 116 14.86 -0.76 -7.88
N CYS A 117 16.11 -0.36 -8.12
CA CYS A 117 16.80 0.62 -7.27
C CYS A 117 16.05 1.95 -7.21
N VAL A 118 15.51 2.39 -8.35
CA VAL A 118 14.78 3.66 -8.46
C VAL A 118 13.45 3.60 -7.73
N TYR A 119 12.63 2.57 -7.97
CA TYR A 119 11.26 2.51 -7.48
C TYR A 119 11.12 1.90 -6.08
N VAL A 120 11.99 0.95 -5.72
CA VAL A 120 11.91 0.19 -4.47
C VAL A 120 13.09 0.55 -3.54
N GLY A 121 14.29 0.63 -4.09
CA GLY A 121 15.54 0.84 -3.34
C GLY A 121 16.45 -0.38 -3.42
N ASP A 122 17.32 -0.54 -2.43
CA ASP A 122 18.38 -1.56 -2.46
C ASP A 122 17.83 -2.98 -2.22
N GLU A 123 16.66 -3.08 -1.57
CA GLU A 123 15.99 -4.33 -1.22
C GLU A 123 14.48 -4.10 -1.01
N ALA A 124 13.64 -5.07 -1.39
CA ALA A 124 12.29 -5.21 -0.86
C ALA A 124 12.32 -6.17 0.34
N PRO A 125 12.20 -5.66 1.57
CA PRO A 125 12.33 -6.48 2.76
C PRO A 125 11.16 -7.47 2.89
N LEU A 126 11.47 -8.64 3.45
CA LEU A 126 10.46 -9.56 3.94
C LEU A 126 10.13 -9.25 5.39
N LEU A 127 8.85 -9.03 5.66
CA LEU A 127 8.38 -8.64 6.99
C LEU A 127 7.79 -9.84 7.73
N PRO A 128 7.95 -9.90 9.08
CA PRO A 128 7.34 -10.97 9.87
C PRO A 128 5.84 -11.06 9.64
N TYR A 129 5.32 -12.28 9.67
CA TYR A 129 3.88 -12.48 9.59
C TYR A 129 3.17 -11.78 10.75
N LEU A 130 2.13 -11.02 10.40
CA LEU A 130 1.20 -10.42 11.35
C LEU A 130 -0.22 -10.77 10.90
N PRO A 131 -1.16 -11.05 11.82
CA PRO A 131 -2.55 -11.24 11.46
C PRO A 131 -3.13 -10.00 10.77
N PRO A 132 -4.00 -10.15 9.75
CA PRO A 132 -4.69 -9.02 9.11
C PRO A 132 -5.44 -8.15 10.14
N GLY A 133 -5.34 -6.83 9.99
CA GLY A 133 -5.97 -5.87 10.91
C GLY A 133 -5.28 -5.71 12.26
N SER A 134 -4.10 -6.31 12.45
CA SER A 134 -3.28 -6.08 13.64
C SER A 134 -2.88 -4.59 13.76
N GLN A 135 -3.20 -3.97 14.89
CA GLN A 135 -2.83 -2.58 15.18
C GLN A 135 -1.32 -2.39 15.39
N THR A 136 -0.57 -3.48 15.61
CA THR A 136 0.89 -3.48 15.77
C THR A 136 1.60 -2.90 14.54
N LEU A 137 0.93 -2.86 13.39
CA LEU A 137 1.41 -2.21 12.16
C LEU A 137 1.54 -0.68 12.30
N ARG A 138 0.69 -0.01 13.10
CA ARG A 138 0.71 1.46 13.28
C ARG A 138 1.94 1.96 14.03
N GLY A 139 2.58 1.10 14.82
CA GLY A 139 3.72 1.46 15.67
C GLY A 139 5.10 1.12 15.09
N ARG A 140 5.17 0.44 13.94
CA ARG A 140 6.45 0.06 13.32
C ARG A 140 6.76 1.02 12.17
N GLY A 141 7.68 1.95 12.42
CA GLY A 141 8.29 2.76 11.37
C GLY A 141 8.95 1.89 10.29
N ARG A 142 9.08 2.44 9.07
CA ARG A 142 9.74 1.87 7.86
C ARG A 142 9.74 0.33 7.82
N GLY A 143 8.64 -0.26 7.34
CA GLY A 143 8.52 -1.71 7.12
C GLY A 143 7.35 -2.36 7.85
N ALA A 144 6.14 -1.80 7.70
CA ALA A 144 4.92 -2.46 8.15
C ALA A 144 4.31 -3.22 6.97
N GLY A 145 4.22 -4.55 7.06
CA GLY A 145 3.73 -5.39 5.99
C GLY A 145 3.49 -6.80 6.48
N LEU A 146 2.41 -7.38 5.97
CA LEU A 146 1.89 -8.69 6.28
C LEU A 146 2.64 -9.73 5.44
N GLY A 147 3.65 -10.43 5.94
CA GLY A 147 4.19 -11.66 5.31
C GLY A 147 4.32 -11.66 3.78
N GLN A 148 4.62 -10.51 3.18
CA GLN A 148 4.63 -10.23 1.75
C GLN A 148 5.81 -9.28 1.50
N CYS A 149 6.47 -9.43 0.35
CA CYS A 149 7.48 -8.48 -0.10
C CYS A 149 6.87 -7.08 -0.15
N ALA A 150 7.32 -6.18 0.72
CA ALA A 150 6.84 -4.80 0.75
C ALA A 150 7.70 -3.95 -0.18
N ALA A 151 7.11 -3.45 -1.27
CA ALA A 151 7.69 -2.36 -2.06
C ALA A 151 7.00 -1.07 -1.66
N ALA A 152 7.70 -0.19 -0.92
CA ALA A 152 7.23 1.16 -0.67
C ALA A 152 7.75 2.06 -1.80
N ALA A 153 6.85 2.64 -2.59
CA ALA A 153 7.21 3.71 -3.52
C ALA A 153 7.76 4.89 -2.71
N LYS A 154 9.07 5.12 -2.79
CA LYS A 154 9.77 6.16 -2.03
C LYS A 154 9.26 7.55 -2.37
N PRO A 155 9.43 8.49 -1.44
CA PRO A 155 9.87 9.82 -1.82
C PRO A 155 11.10 10.21 -0.98
N TRP A 156 12.08 10.72 -1.71
CA TRP A 156 13.31 11.41 -1.28
C TRP A 156 14.44 10.58 -0.66
N TYR A 157 15.55 10.67 -1.40
CA TYR A 157 16.88 10.13 -1.17
C TYR A 157 17.61 11.01 -0.14
N ALA A 158 18.00 10.45 1.00
CA ALA A 158 18.97 11.07 1.92
C ALA A 158 20.02 10.02 2.28
N GLY A 159 21.03 9.88 1.42
CA GLY A 159 22.15 8.96 1.63
C GLY A 159 23.13 9.03 0.48
N ARG A 160 24.26 9.71 0.71
CA ARG A 160 25.44 9.87 -0.16
C ARG A 160 25.66 8.73 -1.17
N TRP A 161 25.67 9.06 -2.45
CA TRP A 161 26.52 8.36 -3.41
C TRP A 161 27.97 8.76 -3.13
N SER A 162 28.78 7.81 -2.69
CA SER A 162 30.20 7.82 -3.03
C SER A 162 30.45 6.61 -3.92
N TYR A 163 30.67 6.85 -5.21
CA TYR A 163 31.36 5.87 -6.04
C TYR A 163 32.77 5.72 -5.47
N GLY A 164 33.01 4.65 -4.74
CA GLY A 164 34.33 4.20 -4.35
C GLY A 164 34.61 2.89 -5.06
N GLY A 165 35.44 2.94 -6.10
CA GLY A 165 36.24 1.79 -6.51
C GLY A 165 37.40 1.56 -5.55
#